data_AF-Q2KAU1-F1
#
_entry.id   AF-Q2KAU1-F1
#
_cell.length_a   1.000
_cell.length_b   1.000
_cell.length_c   1.000
_cell.angle_alpha   90.00
_cell.angle_beta   90.00
_cell.angle_gamma   90.00
#
_symmetry.space_group_name_H-M   'P 1'
#
loop_
_entity.id
_entity.type
_entity.pdbx_description
1 polymer ?
#
loop_
_entity_poly.entity_id
_entity_poly.type
_entity_poly.pdbx_seq_one_letter_code
_entity_poly.pdbx_strand_id
1 'polypeptide(L)'
;MRKENISNSIQQNAVAAISAAHLLHPAKHFGHPRDVLAAAEIDNDEKRAILASWASDIFAVESVPALRLYPGAERAVSYDEILEALKALDNGDRPSARQDKSASLSCHRIRRRKPPARRLPGLGLCSYWKGGRRRPLFET
;
A
#
# COMPACT_ATOMS: atom_id res chain seq x y z
N MET A 1 30.49 -26.34 -39.95
CA MET A 1 30.58 -25.14 -39.10
C MET A 1 29.20 -24.50 -38.99
N ARG A 2 28.39 -24.86 -37.97
CA ARG A 2 27.09 -24.24 -37.65
C ARG A 2 26.84 -24.39 -36.15
N LYS A 3 27.29 -23.43 -35.35
CA LYS A 3 27.11 -23.42 -33.89
C LYS A 3 26.68 -22.04 -33.39
N GLU A 4 25.74 -21.40 -34.11
CA GLU A 4 25.32 -20.01 -33.80
C GLU A 4 23.84 -19.89 -33.35
N ASN A 5 23.04 -20.96 -33.44
CA ASN A 5 21.57 -20.86 -33.25
C ASN A 5 21.12 -20.96 -31.79
N ILE A 6 21.79 -21.79 -30.99
CA ILE A 6 21.32 -22.17 -29.64
C ILE A 6 21.41 -20.98 -28.68
N SER A 7 22.47 -20.19 -28.77
CA SER A 7 22.69 -19.02 -27.93
C SER A 7 21.62 -17.93 -28.14
N ASN A 8 21.22 -17.69 -29.40
CA ASN A 8 20.18 -16.71 -29.72
C ASN A 8 18.82 -17.13 -29.16
N SER A 9 18.41 -18.39 -29.37
CA SER A 9 17.16 -18.93 -28.82
C SER A 9 17.05 -18.79 -27.30
N ILE A 10 18.13 -19.09 -26.58
CA ILE A 10 18.18 -18.96 -25.11
C ILE A 10 18.04 -17.49 -24.69
N GLN A 11 18.69 -16.56 -25.40
CA GLN A 11 18.56 -15.14 -25.15
C GLN A 11 17.11 -14.68 -25.39
N GLN A 12 16.53 -14.98 -26.55
CA GLN A 12 15.14 -14.61 -26.87
C GLN A 12 14.13 -15.17 -25.86
N ASN A 13 14.29 -16.42 -25.43
CA ASN A 13 13.40 -17.04 -24.45
C ASN A 13 13.54 -16.41 -23.06
N ALA A 14 14.76 -16.03 -22.67
CA ALA A 14 14.99 -15.27 -21.44
C ALA A 14 14.36 -13.87 -21.50
N VAL A 15 14.49 -13.14 -22.62
CA VAL A 15 13.89 -11.82 -22.78
C VAL A 15 12.35 -11.90 -22.77
N ALA A 16 11.77 -12.92 -23.42
CA ALA A 16 10.33 -13.16 -23.44
C ALA A 16 9.77 -13.57 -22.05
N ALA A 17 10.52 -14.36 -21.29
CA ALA A 17 10.15 -14.71 -19.91
C ALA A 17 10.25 -13.50 -18.97
N ILE A 18 11.26 -12.64 -19.15
CA ILE A 18 11.38 -11.36 -18.43
C ILE A 18 10.21 -10.44 -18.80
N SER A 19 9.79 -10.40 -20.07
CA SER A 19 8.61 -9.61 -20.48
C SER A 19 7.30 -10.17 -19.93
N ALA A 20 7.13 -11.49 -19.89
CA ALA A 20 5.93 -12.10 -19.32
C ALA A 20 5.85 -11.88 -17.79
N ALA A 21 6.98 -11.97 -17.08
CA ALA A 21 7.04 -11.65 -15.65
C ALA A 21 6.73 -10.17 -15.36
N HIS A 22 7.09 -9.25 -16.26
CA HIS A 22 6.68 -7.84 -16.18
C HIS A 22 5.17 -7.66 -16.31
N LEU A 23 4.51 -8.42 -17.19
CA LEU A 23 3.06 -8.38 -17.36
C LEU A 23 2.31 -9.00 -16.16
N LEU A 24 2.91 -9.99 -15.50
CA LEU A 24 2.29 -10.69 -14.37
C LEU A 24 2.54 -9.97 -13.03
N HIS A 25 3.72 -9.34 -12.88
CA HIS A 25 4.13 -8.67 -11.65
C HIS A 25 4.88 -7.36 -11.95
N PRO A 26 4.17 -6.32 -12.45
CA PRO A 26 4.78 -5.02 -12.75
C PRO A 26 5.41 -4.40 -11.50
N ALA A 27 4.80 -4.60 -10.33
CA ALA A 27 5.29 -4.13 -9.03
C ALA A 27 6.69 -4.63 -8.64
N LYS A 28 7.22 -5.69 -9.27
CA LYS A 28 8.54 -6.27 -8.93
C LYS A 28 9.71 -5.57 -9.62
N HIS A 29 9.43 -4.74 -10.63
CA HIS A 29 10.45 -4.13 -11.48
C HIS A 29 10.81 -2.70 -11.09
N PHE A 30 10.05 -2.11 -10.18
CA PHE A 30 10.27 -0.76 -9.67
C PHE A 30 10.98 -0.81 -8.33
N GLY A 31 12.06 -0.03 -8.20
CA GLY A 31 12.81 0.08 -6.94
C GLY A 31 12.23 1.12 -6.00
N HIS A 32 11.63 2.17 -6.55
CA HIS A 32 11.18 3.34 -5.79
C HIS A 32 9.78 3.84 -6.27
N PRO A 33 8.96 4.45 -5.39
CA PRO A 33 7.66 5.02 -5.80
C PRO A 33 7.75 6.04 -6.94
N ARG A 34 8.89 6.73 -7.05
CA ARG A 34 9.14 7.69 -8.13
C ARG A 34 9.34 7.01 -9.49
N ASP A 35 9.86 5.78 -9.50
CA ASP A 35 10.06 5.02 -10.74
C ASP A 35 8.72 4.61 -11.34
N VAL A 36 7.75 4.26 -10.47
CA VAL A 36 6.36 3.96 -10.87
C VAL A 36 5.72 5.19 -11.52
N LEU A 37 5.94 6.39 -10.99
CA LEU A 37 5.42 7.63 -11.59
C LEU A 37 6.04 7.93 -12.95
N ALA A 38 7.35 7.71 -13.08
CA ALA A 38 8.12 7.97 -14.30
C ALA A 38 7.80 6.99 -15.45
N ALA A 39 7.20 5.84 -15.16
CA ALA A 39 6.85 4.84 -16.17
C ALA A 39 5.75 5.36 -17.11
N ALA A 40 6.10 5.70 -18.36
CA ALA A 40 5.11 6.16 -19.35
C ALA A 40 4.22 5.03 -19.89
N GLU A 41 4.70 3.78 -19.83
CA GLU A 41 4.05 2.59 -20.41
C GLU A 41 2.95 1.99 -19.51
N ILE A 42 2.70 2.56 -18.32
CA ILE A 42 1.74 2.03 -17.35
C ILE A 42 0.61 3.04 -17.13
N ASP A 43 -0.62 2.54 -17.17
CA ASP A 43 -1.82 3.32 -16.89
C ASP A 43 -1.83 3.81 -15.44
N ASN A 44 -2.43 4.99 -15.21
CA ASN A 44 -2.40 5.59 -13.89
C ASN A 44 -3.18 4.76 -12.85
N ASP A 45 -4.26 4.07 -13.22
CA ASP A 45 -4.94 3.16 -12.30
C ASP A 45 -4.06 1.98 -11.88
N GLU A 46 -3.21 1.49 -12.78
CA GLU A 46 -2.26 0.42 -12.46
C GLU A 46 -1.12 0.93 -11.59
N LYS A 47 -0.59 2.13 -11.86
CA LYS A 47 0.35 2.82 -10.96
C LYS A 47 -0.24 2.99 -9.55
N ARG A 48 -1.52 3.38 -9.45
CA ARG A 48 -2.24 3.50 -8.17
C ARG A 48 -2.33 2.16 -7.45
N ALA A 49 -2.68 1.08 -8.18
CA ALA A 49 -2.76 -0.26 -7.62
C ALA A 49 -1.41 -0.75 -7.07
N ILE A 50 -0.31 -0.51 -7.80
CA ILE A 50 1.05 -0.86 -7.38
C ILE A 50 1.42 -0.10 -6.09
N LEU A 51 1.29 1.23 -6.10
CA LEU A 51 1.62 2.07 -4.94
C LEU A 51 0.75 1.74 -3.72
N ALA A 52 -0.55 1.49 -3.91
CA ALA A 52 -1.45 1.07 -2.83
C ALA A 52 -1.10 -0.31 -2.26
N SER A 53 -0.62 -1.23 -3.10
CA SER A 53 -0.11 -2.54 -2.65
C SER A 53 1.11 -2.36 -1.74
N TRP A 54 2.06 -1.51 -2.11
CA TRP A 54 3.25 -1.23 -1.29
C TRP A 54 2.94 -0.52 0.03
N ALA A 55 1.90 0.30 0.04
CA ALA A 55 1.37 0.94 1.24
C ALA A 55 0.77 -0.07 2.24
N SER A 56 0.49 -1.31 1.84
CA SER A 56 -0.08 -2.34 2.70
C SER A 56 0.88 -2.79 3.83
N ASP A 57 0.30 -3.12 4.98
CA ASP A 57 1.00 -3.65 6.18
C ASP A 57 1.72 -4.97 5.96
N ILE A 58 1.43 -5.67 4.86
CA ILE A 58 2.20 -6.83 4.41
C ILE A 58 3.68 -6.48 4.20
N PHE A 59 3.97 -5.24 3.78
CA PHE A 59 5.34 -4.78 3.54
C PHE A 59 5.91 -3.93 4.69
N ALA A 60 5.20 -3.79 5.81
CA ALA A 60 5.73 -3.04 6.96
C ALA A 60 6.96 -3.76 7.56
N VAL A 61 8.02 -3.01 7.85
CA VAL A 61 9.17 -3.55 8.56
C VAL A 61 8.79 -3.81 10.02
N GLU A 62 9.10 -5.01 10.52
CA GLU A 62 8.86 -5.37 11.92
C GLU A 62 9.55 -4.37 12.86
N SER A 63 8.84 -3.92 13.90
CA SER A 63 9.27 -2.85 14.83
C SER A 63 9.39 -1.43 14.25
N VAL A 64 9.31 -1.23 12.92
CA VAL A 64 9.35 0.10 12.27
C VAL A 64 8.25 0.22 11.19
N PRO A 65 6.97 0.34 11.59
CA PRO A 65 5.83 0.31 10.65
C PRO A 65 5.77 1.53 9.71
N ALA A 66 6.54 2.58 9.99
CA ALA A 66 6.70 3.73 9.10
C ALA A 66 7.51 3.41 7.85
N LEU A 67 8.23 2.29 7.83
CA LEU A 67 9.05 1.85 6.69
C LEU A 67 8.41 0.65 5.99
N ARG A 68 8.53 0.62 4.67
CA ARG A 68 8.06 -0.44 3.80
C ARG A 68 9.23 -1.09 3.08
N LEU A 69 9.21 -2.41 3.02
CA LEU A 69 10.15 -3.22 2.25
C LEU A 69 9.35 -4.15 1.34
N TYR A 70 9.33 -3.83 0.05
CA TYR A 70 8.59 -4.56 -0.98
C TYR A 70 9.55 -5.17 -2.01
N PRO A 71 9.12 -6.16 -2.80
CA PRO A 71 9.96 -6.78 -3.83
C PRO A 71 10.45 -5.74 -4.84
N GLY A 72 11.77 -5.65 -5.04
CA GLY A 72 12.39 -4.66 -5.93
C GLY A 72 13.00 -3.46 -5.21
N ALA A 73 12.58 -3.16 -3.96
CA ALA A 73 13.17 -2.09 -3.18
C ALA A 73 14.59 -2.45 -2.72
N GLU A 74 15.59 -1.71 -3.18
CA GLU A 74 16.98 -1.85 -2.70
C GLU A 74 17.13 -1.39 -1.24
N ARG A 75 16.26 -0.47 -0.80
CA ARG A 75 16.25 0.10 0.54
C ARG A 75 14.82 0.22 1.05
N ALA A 76 14.63 0.14 2.37
CA ALA A 76 13.36 0.45 3.00
C ALA A 76 12.93 1.88 2.67
N VAL A 77 11.72 2.02 2.13
CA VAL A 77 11.12 3.30 1.72
C VAL A 77 10.13 3.74 2.79
N SER A 78 10.00 5.04 3.04
CA SER A 78 9.01 5.51 4.01
C SER A 78 7.59 5.38 3.47
N TYR A 79 6.66 5.08 4.36
CA TYR A 79 5.24 5.06 4.02
C TYR A 79 4.76 6.43 3.49
N ASP A 80 5.33 7.52 4.02
CA ASP A 80 5.01 8.87 3.59
C ASP A 80 5.45 9.14 2.13
N GLU A 81 6.59 8.61 1.68
CA GLU A 81 7.01 8.71 0.27
C GLU A 81 6.04 8.00 -0.69
N ILE A 82 5.49 6.85 -0.27
CA ILE A 82 4.47 6.14 -1.06
C ILE A 82 3.17 6.96 -1.12
N LEU A 83 2.76 7.57 0.00
CA LEU A 83 1.60 8.46 0.04
C LEU A 83 1.81 9.73 -0.79
N GLU A 84 3.02 10.29 -0.80
CA GLU A 84 3.37 11.43 -1.63
C GLU A 84 3.25 11.06 -3.11
N ALA A 85 3.77 9.90 -3.51
CA ALA A 85 3.64 9.42 -4.88
C ALA A 85 2.18 9.22 -5.30
N LEU A 86 1.35 8.62 -4.45
CA LEU A 86 -0.10 8.49 -4.69
C LEU A 86 -0.78 9.84 -4.87
N LYS A 87 -0.47 10.83 -4.02
CA LYS A 87 -1.02 12.19 -4.14
C LYS A 87 -0.56 12.86 -5.44
N ALA A 88 0.71 12.72 -5.80
CA ALA A 88 1.25 13.29 -7.03
C ALA A 88 0.52 12.73 -8.26
N LEU A 89 0.26 11.42 -8.26
CA LEU A 89 -0.48 10.73 -9.31
C LEU A 89 -1.93 11.23 -9.41
N ASP A 90 -2.68 11.21 -8.31
CA ASP A 90 -4.08 11.66 -8.26
C ASP A 90 -4.25 13.16 -8.61
N ASN A 91 -3.21 13.98 -8.40
CA ASN A 91 -3.22 15.40 -8.74
C ASN A 91 -3.03 15.65 -10.24
N GLY A 92 -2.23 14.82 -10.93
CA GLY A 92 -2.02 14.88 -12.37
C GLY A 92 -3.18 14.28 -13.17
N ASP A 93 -3.90 13.33 -12.57
CA ASP A 93 -5.06 12.64 -13.16
C ASP A 93 -6.36 13.42 -13.15
N ARG A 94 -6.42 14.62 -12.55
CA ARG A 94 -7.63 15.44 -12.61
C ARG A 94 -7.82 15.93 -14.05
N PRO A 95 -8.79 15.41 -14.83
CA PRO A 95 -9.09 16.00 -16.12
C PRO A 95 -9.57 17.43 -15.87
N SER A 96 -8.99 18.41 -16.57
CA SER A 96 -9.37 19.81 -16.48
C SER A 96 -10.74 20.13 -17.09
N ALA A 97 -11.72 19.23 -16.96
CA ALA A 97 -13.05 19.43 -17.51
C ALA A 97 -14.13 18.90 -16.57
N ARG A 98 -14.93 19.87 -16.12
CA ARG A 98 -16.30 19.77 -15.59
C ARG A 98 -16.42 19.33 -14.14
N GLN A 99 -16.76 20.35 -13.34
CA GLN A 99 -17.52 20.24 -12.11
C GLN A 99 -18.83 19.48 -12.36
N ASP A 100 -18.78 18.16 -12.43
CA ASP A 100 -19.94 17.37 -12.10
C ASP A 100 -19.91 17.12 -10.60
N LYS A 101 -20.69 17.96 -9.91
CA LYS A 101 -21.10 17.75 -8.52
C LYS A 101 -21.97 16.50 -8.45
N SER A 102 -21.40 15.32 -8.62
CA SER A 102 -22.05 14.01 -8.52
C SER A 102 -20.94 12.97 -8.63
N ALA A 103 -20.59 12.15 -7.65
CA ALA A 103 -21.26 11.82 -6.43
C ALA A 103 -20.19 11.33 -5.46
N SER A 104 -20.41 11.62 -4.17
CA SER A 104 -20.12 10.63 -3.13
C SER A 104 -18.66 10.14 -3.10
N LEU A 105 -17.82 10.94 -2.44
CA LEU A 105 -16.89 10.38 -1.46
C LEU A 105 -17.71 9.69 -0.35
N SER A 106 -18.43 8.62 -0.70
CA SER A 106 -18.81 7.57 0.25
C SER A 106 -17.59 6.67 0.35
N CYS A 107 -16.49 7.26 0.80
CA CYS A 107 -15.72 6.58 1.81
C CYS A 107 -16.77 6.26 2.88
N HIS A 108 -17.13 4.98 2.91
CA HIS A 108 -17.70 4.33 4.06
C HIS A 108 -16.71 4.58 5.19
N ARG A 109 -16.77 5.78 5.77
CA ARG A 109 -16.51 6.00 7.17
C ARG A 109 -17.45 5.00 7.78
N ILE A 110 -16.91 3.83 8.11
CA ILE A 110 -17.59 2.81 8.89
C ILE A 110 -17.99 3.59 10.12
N ARG A 111 -19.22 4.11 10.09
CA ARG A 111 -19.93 4.55 11.26
C ARG A 111 -19.88 3.29 12.08
N ARG A 112 -19.06 3.30 13.13
CA ARG A 112 -19.22 2.41 14.28
C ARG A 112 -20.71 2.44 14.57
N ARG A 113 -21.44 1.46 14.03
CA ARG A 113 -22.85 1.28 14.32
C ARG A 113 -22.82 0.84 15.76
N LYS A 114 -22.99 1.81 16.66
CA LYS A 114 -23.43 1.54 18.03
C LYS A 114 -24.70 0.70 17.85
N PRO A 115 -24.71 -0.58 18.26
CA PRO A 115 -25.90 -1.39 18.11
C PRO A 115 -27.03 -0.73 18.92
N PRO A 116 -28.28 -0.71 18.42
CA PRO A 116 -29.39 -0.24 19.21
C PRO A 116 -29.51 -1.13 20.45
N ALA A 117 -29.55 -0.49 21.61
CA ALA A 117 -29.80 -1.15 22.89
C ALA A 117 -31.19 -1.81 22.82
N ARG A 118 -31.23 -3.11 22.54
CA ARG A 118 -32.36 -3.93 22.97
C ARG A 118 -32.27 -3.98 24.47
N ARG A 119 -33.31 -3.50 25.14
CA ARG A 119 -33.50 -3.64 26.58
C ARG A 119 -33.45 -5.14 26.90
N LEU A 120 -32.33 -5.58 27.46
CA LEU A 120 -32.28 -6.77 28.30
C LEU A 120 -32.11 -6.25 29.74
N PRO A 121 -33.00 -6.63 30.66
CA PRO A 121 -32.85 -6.31 32.06
C PRO A 121 -31.76 -7.19 32.66
N GLY A 122 -30.86 -6.59 33.43
CA GLY A 122 -30.03 -7.33 34.38
C GLY A 122 -28.53 -7.15 34.17
N LEU A 123 -27.89 -6.72 35.27
CA LEU A 123 -26.47 -6.89 35.57
C LEU A 123 -25.56 -6.04 34.66
N GLY A 124 -25.30 -4.76 34.99
CA GLY A 124 -24.39 -4.41 36.08
C GLY A 124 -22.96 -4.76 35.66
N LEU A 125 -22.11 -3.74 35.44
CA LEU A 125 -20.77 -3.63 36.03
C LEU A 125 -19.88 -2.58 35.33
N CYS A 126 -19.38 -1.69 36.17
CA CYS A 126 -18.02 -1.16 36.20
C CYS A 126 -17.56 -0.16 35.13
N SER A 127 -17.88 1.11 35.39
CA SER A 127 -17.02 2.24 35.02
C SER A 127 -15.73 2.23 35.87
N TYR A 128 -14.60 1.80 35.30
CA TYR A 128 -13.31 2.12 35.90
C TYR A 128 -12.22 2.32 34.85
N TRP A 129 -12.22 3.51 34.25
CA TRP A 129 -11.02 4.09 33.65
C TRP A 129 -10.98 5.57 34.06
N LYS A 130 -10.34 5.83 35.20
CA LYS A 130 -9.77 7.15 35.51
C LYS A 130 -8.49 6.91 36.27
N GLY A 131 -7.41 7.43 35.69
CA GLY A 131 -6.07 7.05 36.04
C GLY A 131 -5.54 7.69 37.33
N GLY A 132 -4.27 7.42 37.56
CA GLY A 132 -3.41 8.33 38.30
C GLY A 132 -2.70 7.68 39.49
N ARG A 133 -1.40 7.45 39.29
CA ARG A 133 -0.32 7.75 40.25
C ARG A 133 -0.38 7.03 41.61
N ARG A 134 0.52 6.05 41.80
CA ARG A 134 1.78 6.17 42.58
C ARG A 134 2.28 4.77 43.00
N ARG A 135 3.49 4.41 42.56
CA ARG A 135 4.44 3.61 43.37
C ARG A 135 4.98 4.53 44.50
N PRO A 136 5.65 4.07 45.57
CA PRO A 136 6.19 2.72 45.84
C PRO A 136 5.94 2.23 47.29
N LEU A 137 6.35 1.01 47.64
CA LEU A 137 7.22 0.76 48.81
C LEU A 137 7.76 -0.69 48.76
N PHE A 138 9.09 -0.79 48.81
CA PHE A 138 9.84 -2.01 49.10
C PHE A 138 9.54 -2.47 50.53
N GLU A 139 9.51 -3.78 50.79
CA GLU A 139 10.25 -4.43 51.89
C GLU A 139 10.02 -5.95 51.89
N THR A 140 11.07 -6.71 51.60
CA THR A 140 11.70 -7.68 52.54
C THR A 140 13.15 -7.87 52.10
#